data_AF-A0A3C1PYV5-F1
#
_entry.id   AF-A0A3C1PYV5-F1
#
_cell.length_a   1.000
_cell.length_b   1.000
_cell.length_c   1.000
_cell.angle_alpha   90.00
_cell.angle_beta   90.00
_cell.angle_gamma   90.00
#
_symmetry.space_group_name_H-M   'P 1'
#
loop_
_entity.id
_entity.type
_entity.pdbx_description
1 polymer ?
#
loop_
_entity_poly.entity_id
_entity_poly.type
_entity_poly.pdbx_seq_one_letter_code
_entity_poly.pdbx_strand_id
1 'polypeptide(L)'
;MKVITFLFATLCLLDAKVSWKSVLKQKSDWYGSAEARKLADKVMLYQRNNGGWPKNQDFSKKIDTDDLKELTKQRRNLKTTTIDNGATYTPLKFLTRVWQAQASPVVEDSLHRGVAFLLTSQYNNGGGPPRP
;
A
#
# COMPACT_ATOMS: atom_id res chain seq x y z
N MET A 1 19.23 -9.91 -17.51
CA MET A 1 18.88 -8.76 -16.65
C MET A 1 18.45 -7.56 -17.52
N LYS A 2 17.21 -7.55 -18.02
CA LYS A 2 16.64 -6.39 -18.77
C LYS A 2 15.15 -6.14 -18.48
N VAL A 3 14.54 -6.89 -17.56
CA VAL A 3 13.10 -6.77 -17.26
C VAL A 3 12.82 -5.71 -16.19
N ILE A 4 13.83 -5.31 -15.39
CA ILE A 4 13.64 -4.36 -14.30
C ILE A 4 13.46 -2.92 -14.82
N THR A 5 14.09 -2.54 -15.94
CA THR A 5 14.08 -1.14 -16.41
C THR A 5 12.72 -0.67 -16.94
N PHE A 6 11.84 -1.57 -17.40
CA PHE A 6 10.54 -1.18 -17.98
C PHE A 6 9.44 -0.89 -16.93
N LEU A 7 9.58 -1.42 -15.71
CA LEU A 7 8.63 -1.16 -14.61
C LEU A 7 8.86 0.21 -13.92
N PHE A 8 10.04 0.81 -14.09
CA PHE A 8 10.43 2.05 -13.41
C PHE A 8 9.81 3.31 -14.03
N ALA A 9 9.53 3.32 -15.34
CA ALA A 9 9.04 4.52 -16.02
C ALA A 9 7.52 4.77 -15.84
N THR A 10 6.74 3.73 -15.54
CA THR A 10 5.27 3.84 -15.56
C THR A 10 4.66 4.35 -14.25
N LEU A 11 5.38 4.27 -13.12
CA LEU A 11 4.90 4.81 -11.84
C LEU A 11 5.09 6.33 -11.70
N CYS A 12 6.09 6.92 -12.35
CA CYS A 12 6.42 8.35 -12.24
C CYS A 12 5.39 9.30 -12.88
N LEU A 13 4.30 8.79 -13.46
CA LEU A 13 3.30 9.59 -14.18
C LEU A 13 1.88 9.46 -13.63
N LEU A 14 1.65 8.73 -12.53
CA LEU A 14 0.29 8.53 -12.05
C LEU A 14 -0.21 9.67 -11.16
N ASP A 15 -1.04 10.53 -11.76
CA ASP A 15 -2.09 11.25 -11.04
C ASP A 15 -3.36 10.38 -11.06
N ALA A 16 -3.72 9.76 -9.93
CA ALA A 16 -4.94 8.97 -9.88
C ALA A 16 -6.13 9.94 -9.87
N LYS A 17 -7.11 9.72 -10.74
CA LYS A 17 -8.33 10.55 -10.78
C LYS A 17 -9.14 10.40 -9.49
N VAL A 18 -8.99 9.26 -8.82
CA VAL A 18 -9.59 8.97 -7.53
C VAL A 18 -8.67 9.40 -6.38
N SER A 19 -9.16 10.33 -5.54
CA SER A 19 -8.49 10.71 -4.30
C SER A 19 -8.38 9.54 -3.32
N TRP A 20 -7.31 9.49 -2.52
CA TRP A 20 -7.16 8.46 -1.49
C TRP A 20 -8.34 8.43 -0.48
N LYS A 21 -8.91 9.61 -0.16
CA LYS A 21 -10.06 9.74 0.76
C LYS A 21 -11.33 9.02 0.25
N SER A 22 -11.48 8.88 -1.06
CA SER A 22 -12.63 8.23 -1.71
C SER A 22 -12.31 6.86 -2.29
N VAL A 23 -11.07 6.35 -2.11
CA VAL A 23 -10.60 5.12 -2.75
C VAL A 23 -11.45 3.89 -2.42
N LEU A 24 -12.02 3.86 -1.21
CA LEU A 24 -12.89 2.78 -0.75
C LEU A 24 -14.37 2.96 -1.12
N LYS A 25 -14.73 4.02 -1.86
CA LYS A 25 -16.11 4.34 -2.24
C LYS A 25 -16.36 4.16 -3.75
N GLN A 26 -15.41 3.56 -4.47
CA GLN A 26 -15.54 3.32 -5.90
C GLN A 26 -16.46 2.12 -6.19
N LYS A 27 -17.05 2.10 -7.39
CA LYS A 27 -17.83 0.96 -7.90
C LYS A 27 -16.95 -0.29 -8.00
N SER A 28 -17.54 -1.48 -7.87
CA SER A 28 -16.85 -2.78 -7.93
C SER A 28 -15.89 -2.89 -9.12
N ASP A 29 -16.36 -2.52 -10.30
CA ASP A 29 -15.64 -2.75 -11.55
C ASP A 29 -14.40 -1.86 -11.66
N TRP A 30 -14.36 -0.74 -10.94
CA TRP A 30 -13.21 0.15 -10.93
C TRP A 30 -11.98 -0.51 -10.31
N TYR A 31 -12.15 -1.40 -9.32
CA TYR A 31 -11.02 -2.06 -8.66
C TYR A 31 -10.26 -3.02 -9.59
N GLY A 32 -10.88 -3.48 -10.69
CA GLY A 32 -10.22 -4.26 -11.75
C GLY A 32 -9.56 -3.41 -12.84
N SER A 33 -9.70 -2.08 -12.78
CA SER A 33 -9.17 -1.18 -13.81
C SER A 33 -7.64 -1.09 -13.81
N ALA A 34 -7.07 -0.61 -14.92
CA ALA A 34 -5.64 -0.31 -14.97
C ALA A 34 -5.23 0.81 -14.00
N GLU A 35 -6.13 1.75 -13.71
CA GLU A 35 -5.89 2.82 -12.74
C GLU A 35 -5.75 2.27 -11.32
N ALA A 36 -6.71 1.43 -10.88
CA ALA A 36 -6.68 0.82 -9.55
C ALA A 36 -5.43 -0.05 -9.35
N ARG A 37 -5.00 -0.79 -10.39
CA ARG A 37 -3.76 -1.58 -10.35
C ARG A 37 -2.51 -0.71 -10.18
N LYS A 38 -2.38 0.37 -10.95
CA LYS A 38 -1.25 1.30 -10.78
C LYS A 38 -1.25 1.98 -9.41
N LEU A 39 -2.44 2.30 -8.87
CA LEU A 39 -2.55 2.82 -7.51
C LEU A 39 -2.17 1.76 -6.47
N ALA A 40 -2.51 0.48 -6.67
CA ALA A 40 -2.07 -0.62 -5.82
C ALA A 40 -0.54 -0.76 -5.80
N ASP A 41 0.11 -0.69 -6.96
CA ASP A 41 1.58 -0.69 -7.05
C ASP A 41 2.19 0.45 -6.21
N LYS A 42 1.63 1.65 -6.32
CA LYS A 42 2.05 2.80 -5.50
C LYS A 42 1.80 2.57 -4.01
N VAL A 43 0.62 2.10 -3.61
CA VAL A 43 0.31 1.80 -2.20
C VAL A 43 1.32 0.81 -1.62
N MET A 44 1.72 -0.22 -2.37
CA MET A 44 2.71 -1.21 -1.94
C MET A 44 4.12 -0.63 -1.78
N LEU A 45 4.48 0.45 -2.48
CA LEU A 45 5.78 1.11 -2.29
C LEU A 45 5.95 1.69 -0.87
N TYR A 46 4.87 2.09 -0.22
CA TYR A 46 4.89 2.67 1.12
C TYR A 46 4.89 1.63 2.24
N GLN A 47 4.67 0.35 1.92
CA GLN A 47 4.71 -0.72 2.91
C GLN A 47 6.13 -0.87 3.46
N ARG A 48 6.26 -0.91 4.79
CA ARG A 48 7.56 -1.12 5.47
C ARG A 48 7.86 -2.61 5.57
N ASN A 49 9.12 -2.96 5.87
CA ASN A 49 9.57 -4.35 5.92
C ASN A 49 8.84 -5.21 6.97
N ASN A 50 8.28 -4.61 8.03
CA ASN A 50 7.44 -5.30 9.01
C ASN A 50 5.99 -5.49 8.55
N GLY A 51 5.63 -5.03 7.35
CA GLY A 51 4.30 -5.20 6.75
C GLY A 51 3.31 -4.07 6.98
N GLY A 52 3.60 -3.13 7.90
CA GLY A 52 2.72 -2.00 8.18
C GLY A 52 2.90 -0.82 7.21
N TRP A 53 1.98 0.15 7.29
CA TRP A 53 2.05 1.40 6.55
C TRP A 53 2.16 2.62 7.48
N PRO A 54 2.77 3.71 7.02
CA PRO A 54 2.76 4.98 7.75
C PRO A 54 1.40 5.69 7.68
N LYS A 55 1.12 6.53 8.69
CA LYS A 55 -0.09 7.37 8.71
C LYS A 55 0.01 8.59 7.82
N ASN A 56 -1.16 9.20 7.57
CA ASN A 56 -1.32 10.48 6.88
C ASN A 56 -0.70 10.50 5.47
N GLN A 57 -0.70 9.36 4.79
CA GLN A 57 -0.23 9.25 3.41
C GLN A 57 -1.37 9.44 2.44
N ASP A 58 -1.07 10.12 1.33
CA ASP A 58 -1.93 10.20 0.17
C ASP A 58 -1.26 9.47 -0.99
N PHE A 59 -1.59 8.20 -1.16
CA PHE A 59 -1.03 7.34 -2.21
C PHE A 59 -1.52 7.72 -3.62
N SER A 60 -2.52 8.61 -3.74
CA SER A 60 -3.02 9.06 -5.04
C SER A 60 -2.09 10.07 -5.73
N LYS A 61 -1.28 10.79 -4.95
CA LYS A 61 -0.34 11.82 -5.43
C LYS A 61 0.73 11.25 -6.36
N LYS A 62 1.10 12.03 -7.38
CA LYS A 62 2.25 11.72 -8.25
C LYS A 62 3.52 11.61 -7.40
N ILE A 63 4.36 10.63 -7.75
CA ILE A 63 5.70 10.46 -7.18
C ILE A 63 6.71 10.59 -8.31
N ASP A 64 7.87 11.16 -8.03
CA ASP A 64 8.98 11.21 -8.97
C ASP A 64 10.07 10.17 -8.66
N THR A 65 11.22 10.29 -9.33
CA THR A 65 12.34 9.37 -9.16
C THR A 65 13.04 9.52 -7.82
N ASP A 66 13.04 10.71 -7.22
CA ASP A 66 13.65 10.97 -5.92
C ASP A 66 12.74 10.52 -4.79
N ASP A 67 11.42 10.70 -4.92
CA ASP A 67 10.42 10.09 -4.05
C ASP A 67 10.59 8.56 -4.01
N LEU A 68 10.81 7.92 -5.16
CA LEU A 68 10.99 6.47 -5.22
C LEU A 68 12.26 6.00 -4.49
N LYS A 69 13.37 6.73 -4.65
CA LYS A 69 14.61 6.45 -3.92
C LYS A 69 14.39 6.59 -2.41
N GLU A 70 13.67 7.62 -1.99
CA GLU A 70 13.38 7.87 -0.59
C GLU A 70 12.46 6.79 -0.01
N LEU A 71 11.36 6.45 -0.68
CA LEU A 71 10.47 5.35 -0.28
C LEU A 71 11.22 4.03 -0.14
N THR A 72 12.16 3.76 -1.04
CA THR A 72 13.02 2.56 -0.98
C THR A 72 13.87 2.53 0.29
N LYS A 73 14.48 3.66 0.67
CA LYS A 73 15.24 3.77 1.92
C LYS A 73 14.34 3.61 3.14
N GLN A 74 13.17 4.23 3.11
CA GLN A 74 12.22 4.24 4.22
C GLN A 74 11.62 2.86 4.51
N ARG A 75 11.69 1.87 3.61
CA ARG A 75 11.22 0.49 3.87
C ARG A 75 11.79 -0.10 5.16
N ARG A 76 13.02 0.28 5.55
CA ARG A 76 13.67 -0.15 6.79
C ARG A 76 13.28 0.68 8.02
N ASN A 77 12.58 1.80 7.85
CA ASN A 77 12.17 2.66 8.96
C ASN A 77 10.85 2.18 9.59
N LEU A 78 10.97 1.16 10.42
CA LEU A 78 9.83 0.48 11.04
C LEU A 78 9.07 1.37 12.04
N LYS A 79 9.72 2.37 12.63
CA LYS A 79 9.10 3.30 13.61
C LYS A 79 7.93 4.12 13.05
N THR A 80 7.79 4.14 11.73
CA THR A 80 6.75 4.88 11.02
C THR A 80 5.45 4.10 10.86
N THR A 81 5.43 2.79 11.06
CA THR A 81 4.21 1.99 10.92
C THR A 81 3.27 2.15 12.09
N THR A 82 1.98 2.17 11.82
CA THR A 82 0.93 2.39 12.83
C THR A 82 -0.43 1.89 12.31
N ILE A 83 -1.42 1.83 13.19
CA ILE A 83 -2.84 1.63 12.85
C ILE A 83 -3.68 2.92 13.05
N ASP A 84 -3.05 4.00 13.51
CA ASP A 84 -3.66 5.31 13.69
C ASP A 84 -4.05 5.96 12.34
N ASN A 85 -5.10 6.78 12.33
CA ASN A 85 -5.59 7.51 11.15
C ASN A 85 -5.79 6.63 9.88
N GLY A 86 -6.21 5.38 10.07
CA GLY A 86 -6.47 4.45 8.97
C GLY A 86 -5.21 3.92 8.28
N ALA A 87 -4.02 4.15 8.86
CA ALA A 87 -2.79 3.51 8.44
C ALA A 87 -2.93 1.99 8.56
N THR A 88 -2.26 1.27 7.66
CA THR A 88 -2.32 -0.20 7.52
C THR A 88 -3.69 -0.74 7.11
N TYR A 89 -4.77 -0.38 7.81
CA TYR A 89 -6.13 -0.87 7.55
C TYR A 89 -6.72 -0.40 6.21
N THR A 90 -6.59 0.89 5.88
CA THR A 90 -7.11 1.43 4.60
C THR A 90 -6.36 0.84 3.40
N PRO A 91 -5.01 0.79 3.41
CA PRO A 91 -4.24 0.05 2.39
C PRO A 91 -4.68 -1.41 2.24
N LEU A 92 -4.80 -2.16 3.35
CA LEU A 92 -5.24 -3.56 3.30
C LEU A 92 -6.60 -3.70 2.62
N LYS A 93 -7.61 -2.94 3.04
CA LYS A 93 -8.95 -2.97 2.42
C LYS A 93 -8.92 -2.66 0.93
N PHE A 94 -8.14 -1.66 0.53
CA PHE A 94 -8.02 -1.28 -0.88
C PHE A 94 -7.36 -2.40 -1.69
N LEU A 95 -6.21 -2.89 -1.24
CA LEU A 95 -5.48 -3.98 -1.89
C LEU A 95 -6.30 -5.26 -1.98
N THR A 96 -7.11 -5.59 -0.95
CA THR A 96 -8.03 -6.73 -0.99
C THR A 96 -9.05 -6.59 -2.11
N ARG A 97 -9.64 -5.40 -2.31
CA ARG A 97 -10.61 -5.20 -3.39
C ARG A 97 -9.97 -5.28 -4.77
N VAL A 98 -8.76 -4.76 -4.92
CA VAL A 98 -7.99 -4.91 -6.17
C VAL A 98 -7.67 -6.38 -6.44
N TRP A 99 -7.20 -7.11 -5.43
CA TRP A 99 -6.92 -8.55 -5.54
C TRP A 99 -8.16 -9.38 -5.83
N GLN A 100 -9.31 -9.06 -5.22
CA GLN A 100 -10.59 -9.73 -5.49
C GLN A 100 -11.08 -9.49 -6.93
N ALA A 101 -10.88 -8.29 -7.46
CA ALA A 101 -11.24 -7.97 -8.84
C ALA A 101 -10.29 -8.66 -9.84
N GLN A 102 -9.01 -8.77 -9.51
CA GLN A 102 -8.01 -9.50 -10.29
C GLN A 102 -6.88 -10.01 -9.39
N ALA A 103 -6.80 -11.33 -9.23
CA ALA A 103 -5.77 -11.94 -8.40
C ALA A 103 -4.36 -11.60 -8.90
N SER A 104 -3.48 -11.28 -7.95
CA SER A 104 -2.08 -10.95 -8.22
C SER A 104 -1.22 -11.45 -7.06
N PRO A 105 -0.24 -12.36 -7.31
CA PRO A 105 0.64 -12.87 -6.26
C PRO A 105 1.41 -11.77 -5.52
N VAL A 106 1.74 -10.66 -6.21
CA VAL A 106 2.46 -9.52 -5.61
C VAL A 106 1.55 -8.76 -4.62
N VAL A 107 0.28 -8.55 -4.99
CA VAL A 107 -0.69 -7.91 -4.10
C VAL A 107 -1.01 -8.82 -2.92
N GLU A 108 -1.15 -10.13 -3.16
CA GLU A 108 -1.39 -11.14 -2.14
C GLU A 108 -0.27 -11.21 -1.10
N ASP A 109 0.99 -11.22 -1.53
CA ASP A 109 2.16 -11.17 -0.65
C ASP A 109 2.19 -9.88 0.19
N SER A 110 1.82 -8.73 -0.38
CA SER A 110 1.66 -7.48 0.38
C SER A 110 0.53 -7.56 1.42
N LEU A 111 -0.61 -8.18 1.08
CA LEU A 111 -1.71 -8.42 2.01
C LEU A 111 -1.29 -9.34 3.16
N HIS A 112 -0.61 -10.44 2.87
CA HIS A 112 -0.12 -11.37 3.90
C HIS A 112 0.82 -10.68 4.89
N ARG A 113 1.77 -9.87 4.41
CA ARG A 113 2.62 -9.08 5.31
C ARG A 113 1.83 -8.08 6.16
N GLY A 114 0.84 -7.41 5.58
CA GLY A 114 0.02 -6.45 6.32
C GLY A 114 -0.86 -7.11 7.39
N VAL A 115 -1.42 -8.29 7.10
CA VAL A 115 -2.16 -9.08 8.08
C VAL A 115 -1.22 -9.61 9.17
N ALA A 116 -0.05 -10.13 8.78
CA ALA A 116 0.97 -10.58 9.73
C ALA A 116 1.39 -9.44 10.68
N PHE A 117 1.62 -8.23 10.15
CA PHE A 117 1.88 -7.05 10.97
C PHE A 117 0.79 -6.86 12.02
N LEU A 118 -0.49 -6.81 11.64
CA LEU A 118 -1.59 -6.63 12.58
C LEU A 118 -1.65 -7.72 13.66
N LEU A 119 -1.45 -8.99 13.28
CA LEU A 119 -1.47 -10.11 14.23
C LEU A 119 -0.29 -10.09 15.20
N THR A 120 0.93 -9.81 14.71
CA THR A 120 2.13 -9.70 15.55
C THR A 120 2.09 -8.48 16.48
N SER A 121 1.24 -7.50 16.16
CA SER A 121 1.04 -6.31 16.97
C SER A 121 0.10 -6.54 18.15
N GLN A 122 -0.64 -7.65 18.17
CA GLN A 122 -1.66 -7.89 19.18
C GLN A 122 -1.01 -8.23 20.54
N TYR A 123 -1.51 -7.61 21.60
CA TYR A 123 -1.18 -7.97 22.97
C TYR A 123 -1.80 -9.32 23.34
N ASN A 124 -1.24 -9.98 24.36
CA ASN A 124 -1.74 -11.28 24.84
C ASN A 124 -3.21 -11.25 25.29
N ASN A 125 -3.74 -10.09 25.66
CA ASN A 125 -5.15 -9.92 26.05
C ASN A 125 -6.09 -9.63 24.86
N GLY A 126 -5.60 -9.73 23.62
CA GLY A 126 -6.36 -9.46 22.41
C GLY A 126 -6.47 -7.99 22.01
N GLY A 127 -6.03 -7.05 22.85
CA GLY A 127 -5.91 -5.64 22.50
C GLY A 127 -4.74 -5.39 21.55
N GLY A 128 -4.63 -4.18 20.99
CA GLY A 128 -3.52 -3.79 20.13
C GLY A 128 -3.03 -2.37 20.42
N PRO A 129 -1.72 -2.08 20.29
CA PRO A 129 -1.20 -0.74 20.39
C PRO A 129 -1.54 0.07 19.14
N PRO A 130 -1.67 1.41 19.26
CA PRO A 130 -1.72 2.29 18.08
C PRO A 130 -0.41 2.24 17.27
N ARG A 131 0.73 1.96 17.91
CA ARG A 131 2.02 1.66 17.26
C ARG A 131 2.63 0.37 17.83
N PRO A 132 2.78 -0.67 17.02
CA PRO A 132 3.46 -1.90 17.39
C PRO A 132 4.97 -1.74 17.47
#